data_AF-A0A924V3X7-F1
#
_entry.id   AF-A0A924V3X7-F1
#
_cell.length_a   1.000
_cell.length_b   1.000
_cell.length_c   1.000
_cell.angle_alpha   90.00
_cell.angle_beta   90.00
_cell.angle_gamma   90.00
#
_symmetry.space_group_name_H-M   'P 1'
#
loop_
_entity.id
_entity.type
_entity.pdbx_description
1 polymer ?
#
loop_
_entity_poly.entity_id
_entity_poly.type
_entity_poly.pdbx_seq_one_letter_code
_entity_poly.pdbx_strand_id
1 'polypeptide(L)'
;KGHTDITVALDTGRAEITVKPESVLDTLKNLHKGKNVGTVWKLVIDISAILILILSIAGYLLFFSLRKRKAISLWLTGLCFVTLVSVFIWGVV
;
A
#
# COMPACT_ATOMS: atom_id res chain seq x y z
N LYS A 1 -15.33 -9.38 -15.67
CA LYS A 1 -14.11 -10.14 -15.33
C LYS A 1 -14.27 -10.51 -13.86
N GLY A 2 -14.42 -11.79 -13.51
CA GLY A 2 -14.64 -12.24 -12.13
C GLY A 2 -13.41 -12.97 -11.61
N HIS A 3 -13.26 -13.08 -10.30
CA HIS A 3 -12.30 -13.99 -9.69
C HIS A 3 -12.97 -15.37 -9.54
N THR A 4 -12.36 -16.40 -10.11
CA THR A 4 -12.80 -17.79 -9.98
C THR A 4 -11.78 -18.53 -9.14
N ASP A 5 -12.17 -18.86 -7.92
CA ASP A 5 -11.36 -19.71 -7.05
C ASP A 5 -11.84 -21.16 -7.23
N ILE A 6 -10.93 -22.04 -7.61
CA ILE A 6 -11.19 -23.47 -7.79
C ILE A 6 -10.53 -24.20 -6.62
N THR A 7 -11.36 -24.75 -5.74
CA THR A 7 -10.89 -25.59 -4.64
C THR A 7 -11.13 -27.05 -5.03
N VAL A 8 -10.05 -27.84 -5.11
CA VAL A 8 -10.12 -29.26 -5.46
C VAL A 8 -9.82 -30.08 -4.21
N ALA A 9 -10.77 -30.90 -3.78
CA ALA A 9 -10.56 -31.87 -2.73
C ALA A 9 -9.97 -33.16 -3.35
N LEU A 10 -8.69 -33.44 -3.07
CA LEU A 10 -7.94 -34.56 -3.66
C LEU A 10 -8.41 -35.94 -3.16
N ASP A 11 -9.21 -35.98 -2.10
CA ASP A 11 -9.74 -37.20 -1.47
C ASP A 11 -10.96 -37.80 -2.19
N THR A 12 -11.77 -36.96 -2.84
CA THR A 12 -13.08 -37.32 -3.37
C THR A 12 -13.26 -36.98 -4.86
N GLY A 13 -12.24 -36.39 -5.50
CA GLY A 13 -12.25 -36.05 -6.93
C GLY A 13 -13.31 -35.01 -7.33
N ARG A 14 -13.89 -34.30 -6.35
CA ARG A 14 -14.89 -33.26 -6.57
C ARG A 14 -14.22 -31.89 -6.63
N ALA A 15 -14.40 -31.20 -7.74
CA ALA A 15 -14.00 -29.81 -7.92
C ALA A 15 -15.20 -28.91 -7.67
N GLU A 16 -15.12 -28.03 -6.67
CA GLU A 16 -16.15 -27.04 -6.38
C GLU A 16 -15.71 -25.69 -6.96
N ILE A 17 -16.47 -25.19 -7.94
CA ILE A 17 -16.15 -23.95 -8.66
C ILE A 17 -16.98 -22.83 -8.04
N THR A 18 -16.34 -21.95 -7.26
CA THR A 18 -17.01 -20.76 -6.70
C THR A 18 -16.67 -19.55 -7.57
N VAL A 19 -17.66 -19.07 -8.34
CA VAL A 19 -17.53 -17.84 -9.14
C VAL A 19 -18.07 -16.67 -8.33
N LYS A 20 -17.19 -15.77 -7.88
CA LYS A 20 -17.61 -14.53 -7.21
C LYS A 20 -17.73 -13.40 -8.24
N PRO A 21 -18.88 -12.70 -8.30
CA PRO A 21 -18.99 -11.51 -9.14
C PRO A 21 -18.04 -10.42 -8.63
N GLU A 22 -17.26 -9.79 -9.53
CA GLU A 22 -16.45 -8.64 -9.16
C GLU A 22 -17.36 -7.49 -8.74
N SER A 23 -17.21 -7.05 -7.49
CA SER A 23 -17.92 -5.88 -6.98
C SER A 23 -17.22 -4.60 -7.43
N VAL A 24 -17.89 -3.45 -7.34
CA VAL A 24 -17.28 -2.14 -7.65
C VAL A 24 -16.02 -1.89 -6.82
N LEU A 25 -16.02 -2.37 -5.57
CA LEU A 25 -14.86 -2.35 -4.68
C LEU A 25 -13.68 -3.18 -5.22
N ASP A 26 -13.94 -4.31 -5.87
CA ASP A 26 -12.89 -5.14 -6.47
C ASP A 26 -12.27 -4.46 -7.69
N THR A 27 -13.09 -3.80 -8.51
CA THR A 27 -12.61 -2.98 -9.63
C THR A 27 -11.73 -1.83 -9.12
N LEU A 28 -12.17 -1.10 -8.10
CA LEU A 28 -11.40 -0.02 -7.50
C LEU A 28 -10.09 -0.53 -6.90
N LYS A 29 -10.13 -1.66 -6.19
CA LYS A 29 -8.94 -2.33 -5.65
C LYS A 29 -7.96 -2.70 -6.78
N ASN A 30 -8.45 -3.27 -7.87
CA ASN A 30 -7.63 -3.62 -9.04
C ASN A 30 -7.02 -2.37 -9.69
N LEU A 31 -7.79 -1.27 -9.80
CA LEU A 31 -7.33 -0.01 -10.36
C LEU A 31 -6.26 0.66 -9.49
N HIS A 32 -6.46 0.69 -8.17
CA HIS A 32 -5.49 1.22 -7.20
C HIS A 32 -4.20 0.40 -7.18
N LYS A 33 -4.31 -0.94 -7.20
CA LYS A 33 -3.15 -1.84 -7.24
C LYS A 33 -2.49 -1.92 -8.62
N GLY A 34 -3.06 -1.28 -9.63
CA GLY A 34 -2.61 -1.37 -11.03
C GLY A 34 -2.69 -2.79 -11.62
N LYS A 35 -3.55 -3.66 -11.07
CA LYS A 35 -3.73 -5.04 -11.52
C LYS A 35 -4.73 -5.08 -12.68
N ASN A 36 -4.37 -5.73 -13.79
CA ASN A 36 -5.19 -5.82 -15.01
C ASN A 36 -5.56 -4.48 -15.68
N VAL A 37 -4.76 -3.43 -15.45
CA VAL A 37 -4.95 -2.09 -16.06
C VAL A 37 -4.00 -1.86 -17.23
N GLY A 38 -4.37 -0.97 -18.15
CA GLY A 38 -3.53 -0.58 -19.27
C GLY A 38 -2.24 0.14 -18.84
N THR A 39 -1.22 0.09 -19.69
CA THR A 39 0.10 0.68 -19.43
C THR A 39 0.03 2.17 -19.07
N VAL A 40 -0.87 2.92 -19.70
CA VAL A 40 -1.09 4.35 -19.42
C VAL A 40 -1.48 4.58 -17.96
N TRP A 41 -2.37 3.75 -17.40
CA TRP A 41 -2.80 3.89 -15.99
C TRP A 41 -1.66 3.60 -15.01
N LYS A 42 -0.81 2.61 -15.33
CA LYS A 42 0.38 2.32 -14.52
C LYS A 42 1.33 3.52 -14.49
N LEU A 43 1.54 4.18 -15.63
CA LEU A 43 2.36 5.40 -15.70
C LEU A 43 1.78 6.55 -14.88
N VAL A 44 0.45 6.73 -14.89
CA VAL A 44 -0.22 7.74 -14.05
C VAL A 44 0.05 7.49 -12.57
N ILE A 45 -0.06 6.22 -12.12
CA ILE A 45 0.25 5.85 -10.73
C ILE A 45 1.72 6.17 -10.42
N ASP A 46 2.66 5.77 -11.27
CA ASP A 46 4.09 5.95 -11.05
C ASP A 46 4.47 7.44 -10.97
N ILE A 47 3.98 8.26 -11.89
CA ILE A 47 4.20 9.71 -11.88
C ILE A 47 3.62 10.35 -10.62
N SER A 48 2.40 9.96 -10.22
CA SER A 48 1.78 10.48 -9.00
C SER A 48 2.58 10.10 -7.75
N ALA A 49 3.12 8.88 -7.70
CA ALA A 49 3.96 8.40 -6.61
C ALA A 49 5.27 9.19 -6.52
N ILE A 50 5.93 9.41 -7.66
CA ILE A 50 7.15 10.23 -7.75
C ILE A 50 6.87 11.67 -7.29
N LEU A 51 5.77 12.28 -7.73
CA LEU A 51 5.39 13.63 -7.34
C LEU A 51 5.16 13.75 -5.82
N ILE A 52 4.41 12.83 -5.23
CA ILE A 52 4.15 12.80 -3.79
C ILE A 52 5.45 12.58 -3.02
N LEU A 53 6.35 11.73 -3.52
CA LEU A 53 7.65 11.46 -2.91
C LEU A 53 8.52 12.73 -2.91
N ILE A 54 8.60 13.45 -4.03
CA ILE A 54 9.32 14.73 -4.12
C ILE A 54 8.72 15.76 -3.16
N LEU A 55 7.40 15.89 -3.12
CA LEU A 55 6.70 16.81 -2.21
C LEU A 55 6.95 16.46 -0.75
N SER A 56 6.98 15.17 -0.41
CA SER A 56 7.28 14.67 0.94
C SER A 56 8.71 15.03 1.35
N ILE A 57 9.70 14.79 0.48
CA ILE A 57 11.09 15.18 0.72
C ILE A 57 11.21 16.70 0.86
N ALA A 58 10.57 17.47 -0.03
CA ALA A 58 10.59 18.92 0.05
C ALA A 58 9.98 19.44 1.36
N GLY A 59 8.86 18.87 1.80
CA GLY A 59 8.25 19.17 3.10
C GLY A 59 9.18 18.85 4.26
N TYR A 60 9.90 17.71 4.19
CA TYR A 60 10.88 17.32 5.20
C TYR A 60 12.13 18.23 5.22
N LEU A 61 12.60 18.68 4.05
CA LEU A 61 13.70 19.65 3.96
C LEU A 61 13.28 21.03 4.46
N LEU A 62 12.06 21.47 4.14
CA LEU A 62 11.50 22.72 4.65
C LEU A 62 11.32 22.65 6.17
N PHE A 63 10.93 21.48 6.69
CA PHE A 63 10.93 21.20 8.11
C PHE A 63 12.32 21.44 8.75
N PHE A 64 13.40 21.06 8.06
CA PHE A 64 14.76 21.37 8.48
C PHE A 64 15.13 22.86 8.29
N SER A 65 14.50 23.62 7.40
CA SER A 65 14.81 25.05 7.23
C SER A 65 14.32 25.91 8.42
N LEU A 66 13.24 25.51 9.10
CA LEU A 66 12.69 26.22 10.25
C LEU A 66 13.58 26.05 11.50
N ARG A 67 14.57 26.94 11.64
CA ARG A 67 15.68 26.92 12.61
C ARG A 67 15.28 26.93 14.10
N LYS A 68 14.04 27.24 14.49
CA LYS A 68 13.67 27.55 15.88
C LYS A 68 13.17 26.36 16.73
N ARG A 69 12.86 25.18 16.16
CA ARG A 69 12.34 24.00 16.92
C ARG A 69 12.83 22.64 16.41
N LYS A 70 14.10 22.57 16.01
CA LYS A 70 14.73 21.36 15.42
C LYS A 70 14.66 20.13 16.33
N ALA A 71 14.93 20.33 17.62
CA ALA A 71 15.07 19.22 18.57
C ALA A 71 13.74 18.47 18.77
N ILE A 72 12.65 19.17 19.06
CA ILE A 72 11.36 18.55 19.39
C ILE A 72 10.82 17.68 18.27
N SER A 73 10.95 18.12 17.01
CA SER A 73 10.42 17.35 15.90
C SER A 73 11.32 16.20 15.47
N LEU A 74 12.65 16.35 15.59
CA LEU A 74 13.55 15.20 15.41
C LEU A 74 13.28 14.13 16.47
N TRP A 75 13.02 14.54 17.71
CA TRP A 75 12.57 13.66 18.79
C TRP A 75 11.23 12.99 18.47
N LEU A 76 10.24 13.74 17.98
CA LEU A 76 8.92 13.18 17.62
C LEU A 76 9.03 12.20 16.44
N THR A 77 9.86 12.50 15.44
CA THR A 77 10.13 11.61 14.31
C THR A 77 10.79 10.31 14.79
N GLY A 78 11.79 10.42 15.67
CA GLY A 78 12.44 9.26 16.28
C GLY A 78 11.47 8.43 17.12
N LEU A 79 10.61 9.09 17.91
CA LEU A 79 9.58 8.41 18.71
C LEU A 79 8.61 7.61 17.83
N CYS A 80 8.09 8.22 16.75
CA CYS A 80 7.23 7.54 15.79
C CYS A 80 7.93 6.34 15.12
N PHE A 81 9.22 6.48 14.80
CA PHE A 81 9.98 5.38 14.22
C PHE A 81 10.13 4.21 15.19
N VAL A 82 10.47 4.50 16.44
CA VAL A 82 10.63 3.47 17.50
C VAL A 82 9.30 2.77 17.80
N THR A 83 8.19 3.49 17.87
CA THR A 83 6.88 2.88 18.11
C THR A 83 6.48 1.98 16.94
N LEU A 84 6.71 2.40 15.70
CA LEU A 84 6.39 1.61 14.51
C LEU A 84 7.22 0.31 14.43
N VAL A 85 8.53 0.39 14.72
CA VAL A 85 9.40 -0.80 14.79
C VAL A 85 8.97 -1.75 15.92
N SER A 86 8.59 -1.21 17.08
CA SER A 86 8.15 -2.03 18.22
C SER A 86 6.87 -2.80 17.89
N VAL A 87 5.88 -2.15 17.25
CA VAL A 87 4.64 -2.80 16.81
C VAL A 87 4.93 -3.87 15.75
N PHE A 88 5.84 -3.59 14.80
CA PHE A 88 6.21 -4.57 13.78
C PHE A 88 6.84 -5.82 14.39
N ILE A 89 7.77 -5.66 15.34
CA ILE A 89 8.40 -6.80 16.03
C ILE A 89 7.35 -7.59 16.82
N TRP A 90 6.46 -6.92 17.55
CA TRP A 90 5.42 -7.60 18.33
C TRP A 90 4.40 -8.34 17.45
N GLY A 91 4.08 -7.84 16.26
CA GLY A 91 3.17 -8.52 15.33
C GLY A 91 3.82 -9.64 14.52
N VAL A 92 5.16 -9.71 14.48
CA VAL A 92 5.93 -10.78 13.82
C VAL A 92 6.28 -11.92 14.79
N VAL A 93 6.36 -11.63 16.10
CA VAL A 93 6.52 -12.61 17.18
C VAL A 93 5.19 -13.29 17.50
#